data_AF-A0A151TX32-F1
#
_entry.id   AF-A0A151TX32-F1
#
_cell.length_a   1.000
_cell.length_b   1.000
_cell.length_c   1.000
_cell.angle_alpha   90.00
_cell.angle_beta   90.00
_cell.angle_gamma   90.00
#
_symmetry.space_group_name_H-M   'P 1'
#
loop_
_entity.id
_entity.type
_entity.pdbx_description
1 polymer ?
#
loop_
_entity_poly.entity_id
_entity_poly.type
_entity_poly.pdbx_seq_one_letter_code
_entity_poly.pdbx_strand_id
1 'polypeptide(L)' 'KFLLVAIDYFTKWIEACPLARITIDNVQKFTWKSIICKFGIPHSPVTDHGRQFIA' A
#
# COMPACT_ATOMS: atom_id res chain seq x y z
N LYS A 1 -1.25 14.31 -9.26
CA LYS A 1 -0.09 13.62 -8.63
C LYS A 1 -0.62 12.90 -7.41
N PHE A 2 -0.21 11.65 -7.18
CA PHE A 2 -0.75 10.80 -6.12
C PHE A 2 0.36 10.42 -5.14
N LEU A 3 -0.02 10.17 -3.89
CA LEU A 3 0.86 9.62 -2.86
C LEU A 3 0.16 8.40 -2.27
N LEU A 4 0.78 7.23 -2.40
CA LEU A 4 0.30 6.01 -1.76
C LEU A 4 0.96 5.90 -0.39
N VAL A 5 0.18 5.73 0.65
CA VAL A 5 0.66 5.66 2.04
C VAL A 5 0.15 4.37 2.65
N ALA A 6 1.04 3.60 3.26
CA ALA A 6 0.71 2.46 4.10
C ALA A 6 1.18 2.73 5.52
N ILE A 7 0.31 2.44 6.49
CA ILE A 7 0.61 2.62 7.90
C ILE A 7 0.35 1.31 8.61
N ASP A 8 1.35 0.81 9.33
CA ASP A 8 1.15 -0.29 10.25
C ASP A 8 0.37 0.19 11.49
N TYR A 9 -0.77 -0.44 11.75
CA TYR A 9 -1.69 0.03 12.80
C TYR A 9 -1.10 -0.07 14.21
N PHE A 10 -0.26 -1.09 14.46
CA PHE A 10 0.28 -1.41 15.77
C PHE A 10 1.52 -0.57 16.10
N THR A 11 2.52 -0.63 15.23
CA THR A 11 3.80 0.08 15.41
C THR A 11 3.75 1.54 14.96
N LYS A 12 2.67 1.96 14.28
CA LYS A 12 2.52 3.30 13.67
C LYS A 12 3.59 3.63 12.64
N TRP A 13 4.21 2.60 12.08
CA TRP A 13 5.22 2.78 11.05
C TRP A 13 4.59 3.15 9.70
N ILE A 14 5.30 3.95 8.90
CA ILE A 14 4.75 4.59 7.69
C ILE A 14 5.67 4.34 6.49
N GLU A 15 5.09 3.89 5.37
CA GLU A 15 5.69 3.97 4.03
C GLU A 15 4.87 4.88 3.15
N ALA A 16 5.56 5.70 2.37
CA ALA A 16 4.93 6.55 1.38
C ALA A 16 5.68 6.43 0.05
N CYS A 17 4.94 6.30 -1.05
CA CYS A 17 5.49 6.28 -2.40
C CYS A 17 4.75 7.25 -3.32
N PRO A 18 5.45 8.21 -3.94
CA PRO A 18 4.83 9.11 -4.91
C PRO A 18 4.53 8.35 -6.21
N LEU A 19 3.32 8.51 -6.73
CA LEU A 19 2.88 7.91 -7.98
C LEU A 19 2.43 8.97 -8.97
N ALA A 20 2.87 8.81 -10.22
CA ALA A 20 2.39 9.63 -11.34
C ALA A 20 0.91 9.35 -11.64
N ARG A 21 0.51 8.06 -11.57
CA ARG A 21 -0.86 7.59 -11.78
C ARG A 21 -1.20 6.47 -10.80
N ILE A 22 -2.40 6.50 -10.22
CA ILE A 22 -2.88 5.42 -9.36
C ILE A 22 -3.53 4.34 -10.21
N THR A 23 -2.89 3.18 -10.29
CA THR A 23 -3.34 1.99 -11.04
C THR A 23 -3.21 0.78 -10.14
N ILE A 24 -4.02 -0.26 -10.39
CA ILE A 24 -3.99 -1.51 -9.61
C ILE A 24 -2.58 -2.13 -9.63
N ASP A 25 -1.92 -2.16 -10.80
CA ASP A 25 -0.55 -2.65 -10.94
C ASP A 25 0.47 -1.87 -10.08
N ASN A 26 0.37 -0.54 -10.03
CA ASN A 26 1.27 0.28 -9.20
C ASN A 26 1.03 0.03 -7.70
N VAL A 27 -0.23 -0.13 -7.29
CA VAL A 27 -0.61 -0.43 -5.91
C VAL A 27 -0.10 -1.82 -5.51
N GLN A 28 -0.24 -2.83 -6.37
CA GLN A 28 0.26 -4.19 -6.13
C GLN A 28 1.79 -4.20 -6.01
N LYS A 29 2.49 -3.54 -6.94
CA LYS A 29 3.97 -3.42 -6.91
C LYS A 29 4.46 -2.77 -5.63
N PHE A 30 3.82 -1.67 -5.20
CA PHE A 30 4.15 -1.02 -3.94
C PHE A 30 3.90 -1.94 -2.74
N THR A 31 2.73 -2.59 -2.68
CA THR A 31 2.36 -3.48 -1.58
C THR A 31 3.37 -4.62 -1.44
N TRP A 32 3.76 -5.25 -2.55
CA TRP A 32 4.73 -6.32 -2.53
C TRP A 32 6.11 -5.84 -2.08
N LYS A 33 6.63 -4.76 -2.70
CA LYS A 33 7.99 -4.27 -2.48
C LYS A 33 8.18 -3.60 -1.12
N SER A 34 7.22 -2.79 -0.69
CA SER A 34 7.35 -1.95 0.50
C SER A 34 6.75 -2.58 1.75
N ILE A 35 5.75 -3.47 1.62
CA ILE A 35 5.10 -4.11 2.78
C ILE A 35 5.55 -5.57 2.87
N ILE A 36 5.21 -6.40 1.88
CA ILE A 36 5.36 -7.87 2.00
C ILE A 36 6.83 -8.30 2.06
N CYS A 37 7.68 -7.82 1.14
CA CYS A 37 9.08 -8.24 1.10
C CYS A 37 9.90 -7.77 2.30
N LYS A 38 9.49 -6.69 2.97
CA LYS A 38 10.24 -6.09 4.08
C LYS A 38 9.72 -6.51 5.45
N PHE A 39 8.39 -6.60 5.61
CA PHE A 39 7.72 -6.79 6.89
C PHE A 39 6.92 -8.09 6.97
N GLY A 40 6.80 -8.80 5.84
CA GLY A 40 5.93 -9.96 5.73
C GLY A 40 4.48 -9.59 5.41
N ILE A 41 3.62 -10.61 5.45
CA ILE A 41 2.22 -10.47 5.06
C ILE A 41 1.44 -9.82 6.22
N PRO A 42 0.77 -8.67 6.01
CA PRO A 42 -0.04 -8.05 7.04
C PRO A 42 -1.23 -8.96 7.39
N HIS A 43 -1.60 -9.02 8.67
CA HIS A 43 -2.72 -9.84 9.13
C HIS A 43 -4.06 -9.41 8.51
N SER A 44 -4.31 -8.10 8.42
CA SER A 44 -5.52 -7.54 7.81
C SER A 44 -5.23 -6.19 7.17
N PRO A 45 -5.17 -6.09 5.83
CA PRO A 45 -5.07 -4.81 5.15
C PRO A 45 -6.42 -4.07 5.18
N VAL A 46 -6.42 -2.81 5.63
CA VAL A 46 -7.60 -1.93 5.62
C VAL A 46 -7.38 -0.85 4.58
N THR A 47 -8.37 -0.63 3.70
CA THR A 47 -8.32 0.37 2.63
C THR A 47 -9.62 1.18 2.60
N ASP A 48 -9.65 2.27 1.84
CA ASP A 48 -10.82 3.13 1.64
C ASP A 48 -11.88 2.53 0.69
N HIS A 49 -11.74 1.25 0.34
CA HIS A 49 -12.52 0.56 -0.70
C HIS A 49 -12.50 1.26 -2.06
N GLY A 50 -11.45 2.04 -2.36
CA GLY A 50 -11.24 2.63 -3.67
C GLY A 50 -11.05 1.57 -4.74
N ARG A 51 -11.50 1.86 -5.98
CA ARG A 51 -11.39 0.93 -7.13
C ARG A 51 -9.96 0.47 -7.42
N GLN A 52 -8.97 1.26 -7.02
CA GLN A 52 -7.55 0.93 -7.13
C GLN A 52 -7.10 -0.20 -6.19
N PHE A 53 -7.90 -0.55 -5.18
CA PHE A 53 -7.65 -1.61 -4.20
C PHE A 53 -8.60 -2.81 -4.35
N ILE A 54 -9.60 -2.69 -5.23
CA ILE A 54 -10.52 -3.78 -5.56
C ILE A 54 -9.88 -4.58 -6.71
N ALA A 55 -9.62 -5.86 -6.46
CA ALA A 55 -9.13 -6.81 -7.46
C ALA A 55 -10.27 -7.31 -8.36
#